data_AF-A0A365T5L4-F1
#
_entry.id   AF-A0A365T5L4-F1
#
_cell.length_a   1.000
_cell.length_b   1.000
_cell.length_c   1.000
_cell.angle_alpha   90.00
_cell.angle_beta   90.00
_cell.angle_gamma   90.00
#
_symmetry.space_group_name_H-M   'P 1'
#
loop_
_entity.id
_entity.type
_entity.pdbx_description
1 polymer ?
#
loop_
_entity_poly.entity_id
_entity_poly.type
_entity_poly.pdbx_seq_one_letter_code
_entity_poly.pdbx_strand_id
1 'polypeptide(L)' 'MVLNGEPSLPPLAQDALDALKSAAPHDESFSYDRAYTILAEKEDLSQPAADDTIEHLLLKGHLYEVKGDLRLTSCDEH' A
#
# COMPACT_ATOMS: atom_id res chain seq x y z
N MET A 1 16.39 -18.33 8.53
CA MET A 1 15.17 -17.57 8.88
C MET A 1 15.61 -16.23 9.42
N VAL A 2 14.91 -15.16 9.04
CA VAL A 2 15.17 -13.71 9.21
C VAL A 2 16.15 -13.08 8.19
N LEU A 3 15.61 -12.61 7.08
CA LEU A 3 16.28 -11.67 6.17
C LEU A 3 15.88 -10.24 6.60
N ASN A 4 16.87 -9.51 7.10
CA ASN A 4 17.11 -8.07 6.93
C ASN A 4 15.94 -7.08 6.98
N GLY A 5 15.70 -6.50 8.16
CA GLY A 5 15.76 -5.03 8.37
C GLY A 5 14.98 -4.09 7.45
N GLU A 6 13.72 -4.39 7.10
CA GLU A 6 12.84 -3.41 6.46
C GLU A 6 12.28 -2.44 7.53
N PRO A 7 12.12 -1.14 7.23
CA PRO A 7 11.88 -0.11 8.23
C PRO A 7 10.45 -0.20 8.78
N SER A 8 10.22 -1.07 9.78
CA SER A 8 8.98 -1.30 10.54
C SER A 8 7.78 -0.54 9.99
N LEU A 9 7.18 -1.04 8.91
CA LEU A 9 5.80 -0.70 8.63
C LEU A 9 4.99 -1.18 9.84
N PRO A 10 4.03 -0.38 10.34
CA PRO A 10 3.09 -0.90 11.31
C PRO A 10 2.39 -2.13 10.72
N PRO A 11 2.03 -3.13 11.53
CA PRO A 11 1.43 -4.37 11.03
C PRO A 11 0.21 -4.10 10.15
N LEU A 12 -0.60 -3.10 10.50
CA LEU A 12 -1.72 -2.63 9.69
C LEU A 12 -1.30 -2.12 8.31
N ALA A 13 -0.23 -1.33 8.20
CA ALA A 13 0.23 -0.84 6.90
C ALA A 13 0.81 -1.96 6.03
N GLN A 14 1.36 -3.00 6.65
CA GLN A 14 1.88 -4.16 5.94
C GLN A 14 0.73 -5.03 5.38
N ASP A 15 -0.30 -5.28 6.16
CA ASP A 15 -1.50 -6.02 5.75
C ASP A 15 -2.26 -5.25 4.64
N ALA A 16 -2.40 -3.92 4.81
CA ALA A 16 -2.96 -3.02 3.80
C ALA A 16 -2.17 -3.05 2.49
N LEU A 17 -0.83 -3.03 2.57
CA LEU A 17 0.04 -3.13 1.40
C LEU A 17 -0.14 -4.47 0.69
N ASP A 18 -0.27 -5.57 1.43
CA ASP A 18 -0.53 -6.89 0.86
C ASP A 18 -1.91 -6.95 0.18
N ALA A 19 -2.94 -6.40 0.82
CA ALA A 19 -4.28 -6.29 0.26
C ALA A 19 -4.29 -5.48 -1.05
N LEU A 20 -3.58 -4.35 -1.08
CA LEU A 20 -3.42 -3.53 -2.28
C LEU A 20 -2.66 -4.27 -3.39
N LYS A 21 -1.56 -4.97 -3.07
CA LYS A 21 -0.80 -5.80 -4.03
C LYS A 21 -1.62 -6.96 -4.58
N SER A 22 -2.46 -7.56 -3.74
CA SER A 22 -3.36 -8.66 -4.11
C SER A 22 -4.48 -8.18 -5.04
N ALA A 23 -5.01 -6.98 -4.80
CA ALA A 23 -6.06 -6.37 -5.60
C ALA A 23 -5.57 -5.68 -6.88
N ALA A 24 -4.34 -5.18 -6.90
CA ALA A 24 -3.71 -4.51 -8.04
C ALA A 24 -2.34 -5.15 -8.33
N PRO A 25 -2.25 -6.07 -9.31
CA PRO A 25 -0.99 -6.70 -9.66
C PRO A 25 -0.01 -5.68 -10.25
N HIS A 26 1.08 -5.47 -9.52
CA HIS A 26 2.36 -4.77 -9.74
C HIS A 26 2.50 -3.56 -10.67
N ASP A 27 1.79 -3.48 -11.78
CA ASP A 27 1.97 -2.44 -12.79
C ASP A 27 0.74 -1.57 -13.03
N GLU A 28 -0.37 -1.89 -12.36
CA GLU A 28 -1.61 -1.12 -12.47
C GLU A 28 -1.60 0.05 -11.48
N SER A 29 -1.66 1.27 -12.02
CA SER A 29 -1.98 2.47 -11.23
C SER A 29 -3.44 2.43 -10.80
N PHE A 30 -3.70 2.70 -9.52
CA PHE A 30 -5.05 2.75 -8.97
C PHE A 30 -5.32 4.09 -8.30
N SER A 31 -6.52 4.62 -8.44
CA SER A 31 -6.90 5.88 -7.80
C SER A 31 -7.04 5.69 -6.28
N TYR A 32 -6.92 6.79 -5.52
CA TYR A 32 -7.13 6.79 -4.07
C TYR A 32 -8.48 6.17 -3.67
N ASP A 33 -9.55 6.47 -4.40
CA ASP A 33 -10.89 5.88 -4.18
C ASP A 33 -10.88 4.34 -4.21
N ARG A 34 -10.15 3.77 -5.18
CA ARG A 34 -9.99 2.32 -5.29
C ARG A 34 -9.14 1.78 -4.13
N ALA A 35 -8.09 2.48 -3.75
CA ALA A 35 -7.28 2.12 -2.57
C ALA A 35 -8.15 2.09 -1.30
N TYR A 36 -8.93 3.13 -1.05
CA TYR A 36 -9.84 3.18 0.09
C TYR A 36 -10.87 2.06 0.06
N THR A 37 -11.43 1.76 -1.12
CA THR A 37 -12.40 0.65 -1.27
C THR A 37 -11.76 -0.69 -0.94
N ILE A 38 -10.56 -0.96 -1.46
CA ILE A 38 -9.83 -2.21 -1.16
C ILE A 38 -9.53 -2.32 0.33
N LEU A 39 -9.04 -1.25 0.95
CA LEU A 39 -8.71 -1.24 2.38
C LEU A 39 -9.95 -1.37 3.26
N ALA A 40 -11.06 -0.75 2.87
CA ALA A 40 -12.34 -0.92 3.56
C ALA A 40 -12.89 -2.35 3.41
N GLU A 41 -12.79 -2.97 2.23
CA GLU A 41 -13.33 -4.31 2.00
C GLU A 41 -12.46 -5.43 2.58
N LYS A 42 -11.13 -5.26 2.55
CA LYS A 42 -10.17 -6.30 2.97
C LYS A 42 -9.82 -6.21 4.44
N GLU A 43 -9.64 -4.99 4.93
CA GLU A 43 -9.11 -4.70 6.26
C GLU A 43 -10.14 -4.06 7.19
N ASP A 44 -11.39 -3.85 6.72
CA ASP A 44 -12.44 -3.13 7.45
C ASP A 44 -11.99 -1.73 7.90
N LEU A 45 -11.08 -1.12 7.12
CA LEU A 45 -10.52 0.17 7.48
C LEU A 45 -11.48 1.30 7.17
N SER A 46 -11.65 2.18 8.15
CA SER A 46 -12.31 3.45 7.95
C SER A 46 -11.47 4.35 7.02
N GLN A 47 -12.14 5.18 6.23
CA GLN A 47 -11.49 6.13 5.31
C GLN A 47 -10.31 6.91 5.91
N PRO A 48 -10.37 7.49 7.14
CA PRO A 48 -9.22 8.16 7.73
C PRO A 48 -8.05 7.23 8.09
N ALA A 49 -8.31 5.98 8.47
CA ALA A 49 -7.26 5.01 8.77
C ALA A 49 -6.58 4.50 7.50
N ALA A 50 -7.37 4.32 6.43
CA ALA A 50 -6.85 4.00 5.11
C ALA A 50 -6.00 5.14 4.53
N ASP A 51 -6.39 6.40 4.77
CA ASP A 51 -5.63 7.59 4.37
C ASP A 51 -4.27 7.67 5.09
N ASP A 52 -4.27 7.55 6.42
CA ASP A 52 -3.04 7.49 7.22
C ASP A 52 -2.12 6.36 6.73
N THR A 53 -2.70 5.19 6.41
CA THR A 53 -1.95 4.04 5.90
C THR A 53 -1.33 4.31 4.54
N ILE A 54 -2.09 4.88 3.60
CA ILE A 54 -1.58 5.24 2.26
C ILE A 54 -0.47 6.28 2.37
N GLU A 55 -0.64 7.30 3.22
CA GLU A 55 0.39 8.31 3.48
C GLU A 55 1.66 7.66 4.05
N HIS A 56 1.52 6.73 5.00
CA HIS A 56 2.65 6.00 5.56
C HIS A 56 3.39 5.18 4.50
N LEU A 57 2.66 4.53 3.60
CA LEU A 57 3.21 3.75 2.50
C LEU A 57 3.91 4.63 1.45
N LEU A 58 3.38 5.82 1.17
CA LEU A 58 4.03 6.84 0.31
C LEU A 58 5.33 7.34 0.95
N LEU A 59 5.31 7.69 2.25
CA LEU A 59 6.48 8.17 2.99
C LEU A 59 7.60 7.14 3.07
N LYS A 60 7.24 5.85 3.13
CA LYS A 60 8.20 4.73 3.15
C LYS A 60 8.72 4.39 1.76
N GLY A 61 8.12 4.93 0.69
CA GLY A 61 8.49 4.64 -0.68
C GLY A 61 8.02 3.26 -1.14
N HIS A 62 6.92 2.75 -0.60
CA HIS A 62 6.24 1.55 -1.12
C HIS A 62 5.15 1.90 -2.14
N LEU A 63 4.63 3.13 -2.07
CA LEU A 63 3.72 3.73 -3.04
C LEU A 63 4.35 5.00 -3.61
N TYR A 64 3.94 5.38 -4.80
CA TYR A 64 4.23 6.67 -5.40
C TYR A 64 3.01 7.17 -6.17
N GLU A 65 2.78 8.47 -6.10
CA GLU A 65 1.72 9.12 -6.85
C GLU A 65 2.22 9.48 -8.26
N VAL A 66 1.48 9.03 -9.27
CA VAL A 66 1.71 9.35 -10.68
C VAL A 66 0.41 9.90 -11.25
N LYS A 67 0.41 11.19 -11.56
CA LYS A 67 -0.75 11.89 -12.16
C LYS A 67 -2.04 11.81 -11.33
N GLY A 68 -1.94 11.70 -10.00
CA GLY A 68 -3.08 11.58 -9.09
C GLY A 68 -3.54 10.14 -8.84
N ASP A 69 -2.88 9.16 -9.44
CA ASP A 69 -3.08 7.74 -9.15
C ASP A 69 -1.91 7.18 -8.34
N LEU A 70 -2.19 6.22 -7.46
CA LEU A 70 -1.22 5.51 -6.67
C LEU A 70 -0.66 4.34 -7.48
N ARG A 71 0.65 4.16 -7.41
CA ARG A 71 1.33 3.02 -8.01
C ARG A 71 2.24 2.36 -6.98
N LEU A 72 2.21 1.02 -6.96
CA LEU A 72 3.04 0.20 -6.09
C LEU A 72 4.49 0.18 -6.60
N THR A 73 5.45 0.30 -5.70
CA THR A 73 6.86 0.07 -6.06
C THR A 73 7.10 -1.42 -6.18
N SER A 74 7.48 -1.84 -7.38
CA SER A 74 8.20 -3.10 -7.55
C SER A 74 9.57 -2.95 -6.94
N CYS A 75 9.70 -3.37 -5.68
CA CYS A 75 10.93 -4.03 -5.25
C CYS A 75 11.01 -5.34 -6.05
N ASP A 76 11.39 -5.20 -7.32
CA ASP A 76 11.96 -6.30 -8.08
C ASP A 76 13.33 -6.56 -7.44
N GLU A 77 13.46 -7.72 -6.80
CA GLU A 77 14.72 -8.26 -6.29
C GLU A 77 15.82 -8.13 -7.35
N HIS A 78 17.01 -7.66 -6.97
CA HIS A 78 18.24 -7.97 -7.70
C HIS A 78 19.35 -8.39 -6.74
#